data_AF-A0A4V6D4C1-F1
#
_entry.id   AF-A0A4V6D4C1-F1
#
_cell.length_a   1.000
_cell.length_b   1.000
_cell.length_c   1.000
_cell.angle_alpha   90.00
_cell.angle_beta   90.00
_cell.angle_gamma   90.00
#
_symmetry.space_group_name_H-M   'P 1'
#
loop_
_entity.id
_entity.type
_entity.pdbx_description
1 polymer ?
#
loop_
_entity_poly.entity_id
_entity_poly.type
_entity_poly.pdbx_seq_one_letter_code
_entity_poly.pdbx_strand_id
1 'polypeptide(L)'
;MVVSTWPFREAVRAAWEVVSASDGGGSAVDAVVAGCSACEVLRCDGTVGPGGSPDENGETTLDALIMNGATMEIGAVAAMRYVKDGIKAAKLVMDHSLHTLLVGEKATDFAISMGLPGPINLSSPESLEKWANWRQNHCQPNFWKNVAPAGSCGPYRPINLAQALDSVKHEVEGSQGGVCQDWFQSDNLLEPINSHLKFIDRHNHDTISMAVIDKMGHIAVGTSTNGATFKIPGR
;
A
#
# COMPACT_ATOMS: atom_id res chain seq x y z
N MET A 1 -21.05 -15.65 8.62
CA MET A 1 -20.03 -15.05 9.51
C MET A 1 -19.22 -14.06 8.70
N VAL A 2 -18.84 -12.91 9.28
CA VAL A 2 -17.97 -11.92 8.63
C VAL A 2 -16.86 -11.55 9.61
N VAL A 3 -15.62 -11.58 9.16
CA VAL A 3 -14.43 -11.17 9.92
C VAL A 3 -13.62 -10.23 9.04
N SER A 4 -13.19 -9.09 9.58
CA SER A 4 -12.31 -8.15 8.86
C SER A 4 -11.12 -7.74 9.69
N THR A 5 -10.07 -7.25 9.03
CA THR A 5 -9.01 -6.51 9.69
C THR A 5 -9.47 -5.10 10.01
N TRP A 6 -9.02 -4.71 11.20
CA TRP A 6 -9.28 -3.47 11.90
C TRP A 6 -10.77 -3.23 12.23
N PRO A 7 -11.09 -2.33 13.17
CA PRO A 7 -12.46 -2.12 13.64
C PRO A 7 -13.30 -1.28 12.66
N PHE A 8 -13.25 -1.61 11.36
CA PHE A 8 -14.00 -0.97 10.28
C PHE A 8 -15.45 -1.45 10.27
N ARG A 9 -16.22 -1.00 11.26
CA ARG A 9 -17.60 -1.47 11.52
C ARG A 9 -18.53 -1.32 10.32
N GLU A 10 -18.37 -0.25 9.55
CA GLU A 10 -19.20 0.02 8.37
C GLU A 10 -18.91 -0.99 7.25
N ALA A 11 -17.65 -1.38 7.06
CA ALA A 11 -17.27 -2.44 6.12
C ALA A 11 -17.87 -3.79 6.52
N VAL A 12 -17.75 -4.16 7.80
CA VAL A 12 -18.36 -5.39 8.33
C VAL A 12 -19.88 -5.36 8.18
N ARG A 13 -20.53 -4.21 8.43
CA ARG A 13 -21.98 -4.06 8.28
C ARG A 13 -22.41 -4.24 6.83
N ALA A 14 -21.72 -3.60 5.88
CA ALA A 14 -22.02 -3.73 4.46
C ALA A 14 -21.92 -5.19 3.98
N ALA A 15 -20.88 -5.91 4.41
CA ALA A 15 -20.76 -7.35 4.10
C ALA A 15 -21.84 -8.19 4.79
N TRP A 16 -22.16 -7.87 6.05
CA TRP A 16 -23.19 -8.58 6.81
C TRP A 16 -24.58 -8.42 6.19
N GLU A 17 -24.93 -7.23 5.72
CA GLU A 17 -26.20 -6.96 5.04
C GLU A 17 -26.39 -7.88 3.82
N VAL A 18 -25.33 -8.13 3.05
CA VAL A 18 -25.36 -9.05 1.90
C VAL A 18 -25.66 -10.48 2.36
N VAL A 19 -24.87 -11.06 3.28
CA VAL A 19 -25.07 -12.47 3.70
C VAL A 19 -26.31 -12.67 4.58
N SER A 20 -26.80 -11.64 5.25
CA SER A 20 -27.95 -11.73 6.18
C SER A 20 -29.29 -11.48 5.50
N ALA A 21 -29.30 -10.91 4.29
CA ALA A 21 -30.52 -10.64 3.52
C ALA A 21 -31.49 -11.83 3.45
N SER A 22 -32.78 -11.52 3.35
CA SER A 22 -33.87 -12.47 3.15
C SER A 22 -33.65 -13.31 1.88
N ASP A 23 -34.35 -14.45 1.75
CA ASP A 23 -34.29 -15.32 0.56
C ASP A 23 -32.92 -15.96 0.28
N GLY A 24 -32.27 -16.46 1.34
CA GLY A 24 -31.02 -17.23 1.23
C GLY A 24 -29.75 -16.39 1.32
N GLY A 25 -29.84 -15.05 1.32
CA GLY A 25 -28.69 -14.14 1.39
C GLY A 25 -27.88 -14.09 0.09
N GLY A 26 -27.04 -13.07 -0.06
CA GLY A 26 -26.07 -12.98 -1.16
C GLY A 26 -24.86 -13.89 -0.95
N SER A 27 -24.06 -14.07 -2.01
CA SER A 27 -22.87 -14.94 -1.97
C SER A 27 -21.77 -14.38 -1.06
N ALA A 28 -20.90 -15.26 -0.55
CA ALA A 28 -19.72 -14.83 0.19
C ALA A 28 -18.84 -13.85 -0.61
N VAL A 29 -18.71 -14.04 -1.93
CA VAL A 29 -17.95 -13.17 -2.83
C VAL A 29 -18.56 -11.77 -2.88
N ASP A 30 -19.88 -11.67 -3.08
CA ASP A 30 -20.56 -10.37 -3.15
C ASP A 30 -20.48 -9.61 -1.82
N ALA A 31 -20.52 -10.34 -0.71
CA ALA A 31 -20.36 -9.77 0.62
C ALA A 31 -18.94 -9.21 0.85
N VAL A 32 -17.89 -9.93 0.42
CA VAL A 32 -16.51 -9.42 0.43
C VAL A 32 -16.40 -8.14 -0.39
N VAL A 33 -16.96 -8.14 -1.61
CA VAL A 33 -16.95 -6.96 -2.50
C VAL A 33 -17.65 -5.79 -1.84
N ALA A 34 -18.83 -5.99 -1.24
CA ALA A 34 -19.57 -4.94 -0.54
C ALA A 34 -18.78 -4.37 0.65
N GLY A 35 -18.19 -5.23 1.49
CA GLY A 35 -17.41 -4.81 2.64
C GLY A 35 -16.15 -4.02 2.28
N CYS A 36 -15.33 -4.56 1.38
CA CYS A 36 -14.13 -3.86 0.90
C CYS A 36 -14.47 -2.56 0.16
N SER A 37 -15.51 -2.56 -0.68
CA SER A 37 -15.95 -1.34 -1.40
C SER A 37 -16.43 -0.25 -0.43
N ALA A 38 -17.16 -0.62 0.62
CA ALA A 38 -17.57 0.33 1.65
C ALA A 38 -16.35 1.01 2.30
N CYS A 39 -15.28 0.25 2.53
CA CYS A 39 -14.06 0.77 3.11
C CYS A 39 -13.26 1.67 2.15
N GLU A 40 -13.18 1.31 0.86
CA GLU A 40 -12.60 2.15 -0.20
C GLU A 40 -13.32 3.49 -0.33
N VAL A 41 -14.66 3.50 -0.20
CA VAL A 41 -15.48 4.70 -0.29
C VAL A 41 -15.38 5.57 0.96
N LEU A 42 -15.50 4.95 2.14
CA LEU A 42 -15.44 5.66 3.42
C LEU A 42 -14.03 6.09 3.79
N ARG A 43 -13.03 5.62 3.05
CA ARG A 43 -11.61 5.80 3.34
C ARG A 43 -11.35 5.41 4.78
N CYS A 44 -11.52 4.12 5.12
CA CYS A 44 -11.31 3.65 6.49
C CYS A 44 -9.97 4.17 7.04
N ASP A 45 -10.04 4.91 8.16
CA ASP A 45 -8.92 5.62 8.80
C ASP A 45 -8.10 6.54 7.88
N GLY A 46 -8.69 6.96 6.75
CA GLY A 46 -8.07 7.80 5.74
C GLY A 46 -7.07 7.10 4.84
N THR A 47 -6.90 5.77 4.96
CA THR A 47 -5.74 5.03 4.43
C THR A 47 -6.06 3.97 3.37
N VAL A 48 -7.35 3.68 3.12
CA VAL A 48 -7.81 2.72 2.10
C VAL A 48 -8.63 3.45 1.03
N GLY A 49 -8.34 3.22 -0.25
CA GLY A 49 -9.09 3.84 -1.35
C GLY A 49 -8.48 5.17 -1.83
N PRO A 50 -9.27 6.04 -2.49
CA PRO A 50 -8.80 7.33 -2.98
C PRO A 50 -8.30 8.24 -1.84
N GLY A 51 -7.16 8.88 -2.07
CA GLY A 51 -6.53 9.84 -1.17
C GLY A 51 -5.85 9.20 0.03
N GLY A 52 -5.67 7.87 0.01
CA GLY A 52 -4.97 7.12 1.04
C GLY A 52 -3.48 7.42 1.10
N SER A 53 -2.68 6.36 1.15
CA SER A 53 -1.23 6.45 1.26
C SER A 53 -0.54 6.67 -0.10
N PRO A 54 -0.04 7.89 -0.42
CA PRO A 54 0.66 8.13 -1.68
C PRO A 54 2.04 7.47 -1.68
N ASP A 55 2.57 7.19 -2.85
CA ASP A 55 3.97 6.81 -3.06
C ASP A 55 4.93 8.02 -2.93
N GLU A 56 6.23 7.79 -3.08
CA GLU A 56 7.23 8.86 -3.03
C GLU A 56 7.12 9.91 -4.15
N ASN A 57 6.37 9.62 -5.22
CA ASN A 57 6.03 10.59 -6.27
C ASN A 57 4.75 11.38 -5.96
N GLY A 58 4.09 11.09 -4.84
CA GLY A 58 2.85 11.74 -4.41
C GLY A 58 1.60 11.13 -5.02
N GLU A 59 1.71 9.97 -5.67
CA GLU A 59 0.61 9.32 -6.34
C GLU A 59 -0.04 8.23 -5.49
N THR A 60 -1.37 8.19 -5.49
CA THR A 60 -2.13 7.11 -4.86
C THR A 60 -2.39 5.98 -5.86
N THR A 61 -1.90 4.78 -5.53
CA THR A 61 -2.18 3.52 -6.25
C THR A 61 -2.98 2.57 -5.35
N LEU A 62 -3.66 1.60 -5.96
CA LEU A 62 -4.44 0.58 -5.26
C LEU A 62 -4.00 -0.84 -5.63
N ASP A 63 -3.93 -1.68 -4.62
CA ASP A 63 -3.77 -3.13 -4.73
C ASP A 63 -5.01 -3.80 -4.15
N ALA A 64 -5.57 -4.76 -4.87
CA ALA A 64 -6.72 -5.52 -4.39
C ALA A 64 -6.71 -6.96 -4.90
N LEU A 65 -7.24 -7.87 -4.11
CA LEU A 65 -7.37 -9.29 -4.42
C LEU A 65 -8.69 -9.82 -3.88
N ILE A 66 -9.30 -10.74 -4.61
CA ILE A 66 -10.45 -11.52 -4.17
C ILE A 66 -10.26 -13.00 -4.54
N MET A 67 -10.76 -13.89 -3.69
CA MET A 67 -10.77 -15.33 -3.92
C MET A 67 -12.13 -15.91 -3.53
N ASN A 68 -12.67 -16.72 -4.44
CA ASN A 68 -13.83 -17.56 -4.20
C ASN A 68 -13.37 -18.94 -3.69
N GLY A 69 -13.65 -19.27 -2.43
CA GLY A 69 -13.23 -20.54 -1.83
C GLY A 69 -14.02 -21.75 -2.30
N ALA A 70 -15.17 -21.57 -2.97
CA ALA A 70 -15.94 -22.68 -3.53
C ALA A 70 -15.37 -23.13 -4.90
N THR A 71 -14.95 -22.18 -5.74
CA THR A 71 -14.44 -22.44 -7.09
C THR A 71 -12.91 -22.42 -7.17
N MET A 72 -12.24 -21.90 -6.13
CA MET A 72 -10.81 -21.61 -6.10
C MET A 72 -10.35 -20.55 -7.13
N GLU A 73 -11.29 -19.81 -7.71
CA GLU A 73 -10.99 -18.70 -8.62
C GLU A 73 -10.46 -17.48 -7.83
N ILE A 74 -9.51 -16.77 -8.46
CA ILE A 74 -8.81 -15.63 -7.87
C ILE A 74 -8.69 -14.55 -8.93
N GLY A 75 -8.90 -13.30 -8.52
CA GLY A 75 -8.58 -12.13 -9.33
C GLY A 75 -7.92 -11.05 -8.49
N ALA A 76 -6.99 -10.31 -9.09
CA ALA A 76 -6.21 -9.30 -8.41
C ALA A 76 -5.78 -8.18 -9.35
N VAL A 77 -5.60 -7.00 -8.76
CA VAL A 77 -4.97 -5.83 -9.36
C VAL A 77 -3.87 -5.31 -8.45
N ALA A 78 -2.76 -4.82 -9.00
CA ALA A 78 -1.70 -4.20 -8.21
C ALA A 78 -1.12 -2.96 -8.90
N ALA A 79 -0.62 -2.01 -8.11
CA ALA A 79 -0.19 -0.70 -8.56
C ALA A 79 -1.21 -0.02 -9.49
N MET A 80 -2.51 -0.31 -9.31
CA MET A 80 -3.56 0.18 -10.20
C MET A 80 -3.76 1.67 -9.97
N ARG A 81 -3.79 2.42 -11.06
CA ARG A 81 -3.95 3.88 -11.07
C ARG A 81 -5.37 4.22 -11.48
N TYR A 82 -5.79 5.44 -11.20
CA TYR A 82 -6.96 6.09 -11.79
C TYR A 82 -8.36 5.45 -11.67
N VAL A 83 -8.50 4.30 -11.02
CA VAL A 83 -9.78 3.63 -10.74
C VAL A 83 -9.89 3.43 -9.23
N LYS A 84 -10.94 3.97 -8.63
CA LYS A 84 -11.14 3.95 -7.17
C LYS A 84 -11.65 2.61 -6.63
N ASP A 85 -12.29 1.82 -7.47
CA ASP A 85 -12.99 0.59 -7.10
C ASP A 85 -12.05 -0.63 -7.22
N GLY A 86 -11.07 -0.71 -6.32
CA GLY A 86 -10.01 -1.73 -6.34
C GLY A 86 -10.55 -3.17 -6.26
N ILE A 87 -11.35 -3.47 -5.25
CA ILE A 87 -11.89 -4.82 -5.06
C ILE A 87 -12.85 -5.24 -6.19
N LYS A 88 -13.58 -4.29 -6.79
CA LYS A 88 -14.43 -4.58 -7.95
C LYS A 88 -13.58 -4.89 -9.18
N ALA A 89 -12.48 -4.16 -9.38
CA ALA A 89 -11.55 -4.46 -10.45
C ALA A 89 -10.94 -5.87 -10.29
N ALA A 90 -10.56 -6.25 -9.07
CA ALA A 90 -10.09 -7.60 -8.77
C ALA A 90 -11.16 -8.68 -9.06
N LYS A 91 -12.43 -8.44 -8.73
CA LYS A 91 -13.54 -9.32 -9.09
C LYS A 91 -13.71 -9.46 -10.61
N LEU A 92 -13.59 -8.35 -11.35
CA LEU A 92 -13.67 -8.39 -12.81
C LEU A 92 -12.53 -9.19 -13.44
N VAL A 93 -11.32 -9.14 -12.87
CA VAL A 93 -10.20 -10.00 -13.30
C VAL A 93 -10.55 -11.48 -13.09
N MET A 94 -11.12 -11.82 -11.94
CA MET A 94 -11.55 -13.20 -11.61
C MET A 94 -12.64 -13.70 -12.57
N ASP A 95 -13.65 -12.88 -12.85
CA ASP A 95 -14.83 -13.31 -13.61
C ASP A 95 -14.64 -13.27 -15.14
N HIS A 96 -13.71 -12.44 -15.64
CA HIS A 96 -13.63 -12.10 -17.07
C HIS A 96 -12.23 -12.26 -17.67
N SER A 97 -11.33 -12.96 -16.99
CA SER A 97 -10.03 -13.30 -17.56
C SER A 97 -9.57 -14.68 -17.11
N LEU A 98 -8.69 -15.30 -17.90
CA LEU A 98 -7.95 -16.51 -17.49
C LEU A 98 -6.68 -16.15 -16.69
N HIS A 99 -6.46 -14.87 -16.42
CA HIS A 99 -5.32 -14.38 -15.65
C HIS A 99 -5.72 -14.14 -14.20
N THR A 100 -4.76 -14.23 -13.29
CA THR A 100 -5.02 -14.00 -11.86
C THR A 100 -4.70 -12.57 -11.44
N LEU A 101 -3.75 -11.91 -12.10
CA LEU A 101 -3.22 -10.60 -11.68
C LEU A 101 -2.96 -9.71 -12.88
N LEU A 102 -3.50 -8.49 -12.84
CA LEU A 102 -3.15 -7.40 -13.75
C LEU A 102 -2.52 -6.25 -12.96
N VAL A 103 -1.58 -5.51 -13.55
CA VAL A 103 -0.84 -4.47 -12.82
C VAL A 103 -0.76 -3.14 -13.55
N GLY A 104 -0.56 -2.06 -12.80
CA GLY A 104 -0.26 -0.73 -13.30
C GLY A 104 -1.39 -0.11 -14.11
N GLU A 105 -1.02 0.66 -15.13
CA GLU A 105 -1.98 1.28 -16.06
C GLU A 105 -2.76 0.24 -16.87
N LYS A 106 -2.19 -0.95 -17.13
CA LYS A 106 -2.92 -1.99 -17.87
C LYS A 106 -4.04 -2.63 -17.06
N ALA A 107 -3.91 -2.68 -15.73
CA ALA A 107 -5.05 -3.00 -14.86
C ALA A 107 -6.14 -1.93 -14.94
N THR A 108 -5.74 -0.66 -15.07
CA THR A 108 -6.66 0.49 -15.21
C THR A 108 -7.45 0.40 -16.52
N ASP A 109 -6.75 0.19 -17.63
CA ASP A 109 -7.35 0.03 -18.96
C ASP A 109 -8.38 -1.11 -18.96
N PHE A 110 -8.00 -2.26 -18.37
CA PHE A 110 -8.89 -3.40 -18.22
C PHE A 110 -10.14 -3.04 -17.40
N ALA A 111 -9.97 -2.49 -16.20
CA ALA A 111 -11.07 -2.12 -15.31
C ALA A 111 -12.08 -1.17 -15.98
N ILE A 112 -11.59 -0.15 -16.70
CA ILE A 112 -12.43 0.80 -17.45
C ILE A 112 -13.14 0.10 -18.60
N SER A 113 -12.45 -0.78 -19.34
CA SER A 113 -13.05 -1.55 -20.44
C SER A 113 -14.18 -2.47 -19.98
N MET A 114 -14.13 -2.91 -18.71
CA MET A 114 -15.16 -3.71 -18.04
C MET A 114 -16.28 -2.86 -17.41
N GLY A 115 -16.24 -1.53 -17.57
CA GLY A 115 -17.31 -0.62 -17.16
C GLY A 115 -17.10 0.11 -15.83
N LEU A 116 -15.93 0.01 -15.19
CA LEU A 116 -15.62 0.83 -14.02
C LEU A 116 -15.33 2.29 -14.43
N PRO A 117 -15.69 3.29 -13.59
CA PRO A 117 -15.46 4.69 -13.89
C PRO A 117 -13.97 5.04 -13.81
N GLY A 118 -13.49 5.82 -14.77
CA GLY A 118 -12.12 6.30 -14.83
C GLY A 118 -11.76 6.86 -16.21
N PRO A 119 -10.55 7.40 -16.39
CA PRO A 119 -9.54 7.63 -15.36
C PRO A 119 -9.89 8.86 -14.49
N ILE A 120 -9.69 8.76 -13.17
CA ILE A 120 -9.83 9.87 -12.23
C ILE A 120 -8.57 10.01 -11.37
N ASN A 121 -8.18 11.22 -10.96
CA ASN A 121 -7.07 11.36 -10.01
C ASN A 121 -7.51 10.80 -8.65
N LEU A 122 -6.75 9.82 -8.14
CA LEU A 122 -7.02 9.21 -6.83
C LEU A 122 -6.43 10.03 -5.68
N SER A 123 -5.59 11.02 -5.93
CA SER A 123 -4.99 11.85 -4.87
C SER A 123 -6.03 12.78 -4.25
N SER A 124 -5.90 13.06 -2.94
CA SER A 124 -6.71 14.05 -2.25
C SER A 124 -5.84 15.19 -1.70
N PRO A 125 -6.43 16.34 -1.32
CA PRO A 125 -5.67 17.44 -0.71
C PRO A 125 -4.83 16.96 0.49
N GLU A 126 -5.38 16.07 1.31
CA GLU A 126 -4.71 15.48 2.47
C GLU A 126 -3.51 14.61 2.07
N SER A 127 -3.63 13.79 1.02
CA SER A 127 -2.53 12.95 0.57
C SER A 127 -1.38 13.78 -0.02
N LEU A 128 -1.73 14.85 -0.75
CA LEU A 128 -0.76 15.79 -1.31
C LEU A 128 -0.04 16.60 -0.22
N GLU A 129 -0.76 17.04 0.82
CA GLU A 129 -0.16 17.69 1.98
C GLU A 129 0.76 16.74 2.75
N LYS A 130 0.32 15.50 2.98
CA LYS A 130 1.13 14.44 3.61
C LYS A 130 2.45 14.23 2.85
N TRP A 131 2.39 14.15 1.53
CA TRP A 131 3.56 14.03 0.66
C TRP A 131 4.45 15.28 0.66
N ALA A 132 3.86 16.48 0.58
CA ALA A 132 4.62 17.73 0.61
C ALA A 132 5.40 17.89 1.93
N ASN A 133 4.78 17.57 3.06
CA ASN A 133 5.44 17.59 4.37
C ASN A 133 6.57 16.55 4.45
N TRP A 134 6.39 15.36 3.88
CA TRP A 134 7.44 14.35 3.82
C TRP A 134 8.63 14.77 2.94
N ARG A 135 8.36 15.41 1.79
CA ARG A 135 9.39 16.01 0.92
C ARG A 135 10.18 17.12 1.61
N GLN A 136 9.51 17.98 2.38
CA GLN A 136 10.15 19.01 3.19
C GLN A 136 11.04 18.41 4.29
N ASN A 137 10.63 17.27 4.85
CA ASN A 137 11.42 16.48 5.80
C ASN A 137 12.46 15.58 5.13
N HIS A 138 13.07 16.04 4.04
CA HIS A 138 14.13 15.33 3.31
C HIS A 138 13.79 13.89 2.90
N CYS A 139 12.51 13.63 2.62
CA CYS A 139 12.03 12.32 2.21
C CYS A 139 12.35 11.21 3.22
N GLN A 140 12.15 11.49 4.50
CA GLN A 140 12.33 10.53 5.59
C GLN A 140 11.05 10.37 6.45
N PRO A 141 10.74 9.15 6.93
CA PRO A 141 11.41 7.89 6.59
C PRO A 141 11.10 7.45 5.15
N ASN A 142 12.00 6.70 4.51
CA ASN A 142 11.76 6.08 3.19
C ASN A 142 12.14 4.58 3.18
N PHE A 143 11.82 3.90 2.08
CA PHE A 143 12.06 2.47 1.88
C PHE A 143 13.37 2.15 1.15
N TRP A 144 14.17 3.16 0.82
CA TRP A 144 15.44 2.96 0.15
C TRP A 144 16.52 2.50 1.14
N LYS A 145 17.40 1.60 0.69
CA LYS A 145 18.49 1.05 1.51
C LYS A 145 19.80 1.05 0.74
N ASN A 146 20.90 1.41 1.41
CA ASN A 146 22.26 1.40 0.84
C ASN A 146 22.41 2.26 -0.43
N VAL A 147 21.73 3.40 -0.47
CA VAL A 147 21.75 4.32 -1.62
C VAL A 147 21.92 5.77 -1.14
N ALA A 148 22.51 6.60 -2.01
CA ALA A 148 22.60 8.03 -1.82
C ALA A 148 21.70 8.75 -2.84
N PRO A 149 20.94 9.78 -2.43
CA PRO A 149 20.14 10.58 -3.35
C PRO A 149 21.01 11.55 -4.18
N ALA A 150 20.65 11.79 -5.44
CA ALA A 150 21.22 12.86 -6.26
C ALA A 150 20.70 14.28 -5.88
N GLY A 151 20.33 14.48 -4.60
CA GLY A 151 19.63 15.65 -4.07
C GLY A 151 19.05 15.35 -2.68
N SER A 152 17.88 15.88 -2.34
CA SER A 152 17.19 15.54 -1.08
C SER A 152 16.36 14.24 -1.16
N CYS A 153 15.86 13.89 -2.36
CA CYS A 153 14.82 12.88 -2.53
C CYS A 153 15.04 11.98 -3.77
N GLY A 154 16.29 11.69 -4.09
CA GLY A 154 16.67 10.91 -5.27
C GLY A 154 16.81 11.73 -6.56
N PRO A 155 16.96 11.09 -7.73
CA PRO A 155 17.02 9.64 -7.92
C PRO A 155 18.16 9.02 -7.09
N TYR A 156 17.87 7.87 -6.50
CA TYR A 156 18.78 7.19 -5.59
C TYR A 156 19.77 6.32 -6.36
N ARG A 157 21.04 6.30 -5.93
CA ARG A 157 22.10 5.47 -6.53
C ARG A 157 22.76 4.60 -5.48
N PRO A 158 23.12 3.35 -5.80
CA PRO A 158 23.85 2.48 -4.87
C PRO A 158 25.12 3.15 -4.36
N ILE A 159 25.35 3.08 -3.05
CA ILE A 159 26.62 3.51 -2.46
C ILE A 159 27.62 2.37 -2.69
N ASN A 160 28.77 2.68 -3.29
CA ASN A 160 29.87 1.73 -3.32
C ASN A 160 30.55 1.73 -1.95
N LEU A 161 30.24 0.73 -1.11
CA LEU A 161 30.80 0.64 0.24
C LEU A 161 32.34 0.62 0.24
N ALA A 162 32.98 0.05 -0.79
CA ALA A 162 34.44 0.02 -0.88
C ALA A 162 35.04 1.43 -1.09
N GLN A 163 34.42 2.25 -1.94
CA GLN A 163 34.85 3.65 -2.17
C GLN A 163 34.49 4.56 -0.99
N ALA A 164 33.36 4.32 -0.32
CA ALA A 164 32.97 5.06 0.87
C ALA A 164 33.97 4.84 2.02
N LEU A 165 34.43 3.60 2.22
CA LEU A 165 35.44 3.25 3.22
C LEU A 165 36.83 3.84 2.92
N ASP A 166 37.22 3.95 1.65
CA ASP A 166 38.50 4.58 1.27
C ASP A 166 38.48 6.10 1.38
N SER A 167 37.32 6.75 1.19
CA SER A 167 37.16 8.20 1.35
C SER A 167 37.35 8.63 2.82
N VAL A 168 36.91 7.81 3.77
CA VAL A 168 37.09 8.05 5.22
C VAL A 168 38.57 7.93 5.63
N LYS A 169 39.35 7.05 5.01
CA LYS A 169 40.79 6.92 5.31
C LYS A 169 41.61 8.15 4.92
N HIS A 170 41.24 8.81 3.81
CA HIS A 170 41.97 9.97 3.30
C HIS A 170 41.77 11.24 4.15
N GLU A 171 40.65 11.39 4.86
CA GLU A 171 40.44 12.50 5.79
C GLU A 171 41.24 12.34 7.09
N VAL A 172 41.47 11.10 7.52
CA VAL A 172 42.23 10.80 8.75
C VAL A 172 43.74 11.05 8.60
N GLU A 173 44.30 10.91 7.40
CA GLU A 173 45.74 11.17 7.15
C GLU A 173 46.09 12.68 7.07
N GLY A 174 45.09 13.57 7.00
CA GLY A 174 45.28 15.03 6.92
C GLY A 174 45.29 15.77 8.26
N SER A 175 44.83 15.14 9.35
CA SER A 175 44.80 15.76 10.68
C SER A 175 46.03 15.37 11.50
N GLN A 176 46.87 16.33 11.84
CA GLN A 176 47.97 16.13 12.79
C GLN A 176 47.41 15.68 14.14
N GLY A 177 47.63 14.40 14.48
CA GLY A 177 47.67 13.84 15.83
C GLY A 177 46.78 14.48 16.90
N GLY A 178 45.46 14.31 16.78
CA GLY A 178 44.51 14.50 17.88
C GLY A 178 44.21 13.16 18.55
N VAL A 179 44.27 13.12 19.88
CA VAL A 179 44.02 11.92 20.71
C VAL A 179 42.63 11.33 20.41
N CYS A 180 42.56 10.00 20.26
CA CYS A 180 41.36 9.22 19.92
C CYS A 180 40.31 9.14 21.04
N GLN A 181 39.97 10.25 21.69
CA GLN A 181 38.93 10.27 22.74
C GLN A 181 37.76 11.21 22.45
N ASP A 182 37.88 12.17 21.52
CA ASP A 182 36.83 13.17 21.29
C ASP A 182 36.01 13.01 19.98
N TRP A 183 36.30 12.02 19.14
CA TRP A 183 35.60 11.82 17.85
C TRP A 183 34.53 10.72 17.84
N PHE A 184 34.26 10.08 18.98
CA PHE A 184 33.22 9.06 19.11
C PHE A 184 31.80 9.64 19.32
N GLN A 185 31.50 10.82 18.78
CA GLN A 185 30.18 11.46 18.98
C GLN A 185 29.50 12.01 17.72
N SER A 186 30.07 11.91 16.52
CA SER A 186 29.51 12.65 15.38
C SER A 186 29.29 11.90 14.06
N ASP A 187 29.57 10.60 13.94
CA ASP A 187 29.22 9.88 12.71
C ASP A 187 28.53 8.53 13.00
N ASN A 188 27.20 8.60 13.07
CA ASN A 188 26.27 7.47 12.97
C ASN A 188 26.27 6.86 11.54
N LEU A 189 27.43 6.56 10.98
CA LEU A 189 27.53 5.97 9.63
C LEU A 189 27.30 4.46 9.62
N LEU A 190 27.19 3.80 10.79
CA LEU A 190 26.95 2.37 10.92
C LEU A 190 26.14 2.00 12.18
N GLU A 191 25.24 2.87 12.64
CA GLU A 191 24.15 2.37 13.49
C GLU A 191 23.31 1.43 12.61
N PRO A 192 23.07 0.17 12.99
CA PRO A 192 22.04 -0.61 12.32
C PRO A 192 20.77 0.23 12.47
N ILE A 193 20.14 0.60 11.34
CA ILE A 193 18.84 1.27 11.35
C ILE A 193 17.90 0.30 12.06
N ASN A 194 17.86 0.42 13.38
CA ASN A 194 16.87 -0.21 14.22
C ASN A 194 15.57 0.27 13.62
N SER A 195 14.71 -0.68 13.29
CA SER A 195 13.55 -0.56 12.41
C SER A 195 12.54 0.47 12.91
N HIS A 196 12.87 1.76 12.79
CA HIS A 196 11.98 2.91 12.98
C HIS A 196 11.12 3.13 11.72
N LEU A 197 10.85 2.07 10.94
CA LEU A 197 9.68 2.07 10.08
C LEU A 197 8.48 2.20 11.01
N LYS A 198 7.77 3.32 10.91
CA LYS A 198 6.58 3.64 11.71
C LYS A 198 5.72 2.38 11.82
N PHE A 199 5.60 1.89 13.05
CA PHE A 199 4.87 0.69 13.38
C PHE A 199 3.45 0.82 12.80
N ILE A 200 3.07 -0.15 11.98
CA ILE A 200 1.69 -0.50 11.66
C ILE A 200 0.96 -0.47 13.02
N ASP A 201 0.19 0.59 13.28
CA ASP A 201 -0.59 0.79 14.51
C ASP A 201 -2.04 1.16 14.19
N ARG A 202 -2.94 1.04 15.17
CA ARG A 202 -4.40 1.22 15.00
C ARG A 202 -4.84 2.55 14.37
N HIS A 203 -3.93 3.50 14.18
CA HIS A 203 -4.17 4.79 13.55
C HIS A 203 -3.43 4.94 12.21
N ASN A 204 -2.70 3.92 11.77
CA ASN A 204 -1.86 3.90 10.59
C ASN A 204 -1.75 2.46 10.01
N HIS A 205 -2.84 1.99 9.42
CA HIS A 205 -2.91 0.73 8.68
C HIS A 205 -3.63 0.93 7.36
N ASP A 206 -2.93 0.68 6.25
CA ASP A 206 -3.43 0.99 4.90
C ASP A 206 -4.26 -0.11 4.24
N THR A 207 -4.80 -1.06 5.02
CA THR A 207 -5.33 -2.32 4.47
C THR A 207 -6.60 -2.79 5.17
N ILE A 208 -7.63 -3.07 4.38
CA ILE A 208 -8.75 -3.91 4.77
C ILE A 208 -8.61 -5.28 4.14
N SER A 209 -8.71 -6.32 4.95
CA SER A 209 -8.90 -7.70 4.53
C SER A 209 -10.17 -8.22 5.17
N MET A 210 -10.91 -9.05 4.45
CA MET A 210 -12.16 -9.62 4.93
C MET A 210 -12.27 -11.09 4.54
N ALA A 211 -12.80 -11.89 5.46
CA ALA A 211 -13.24 -13.26 5.23
C ALA A 211 -14.72 -13.38 5.55
N VAL A 212 -15.48 -13.98 4.64
CA VAL A 212 -16.92 -14.17 4.77
C VAL A 212 -17.26 -15.63 4.59
N ILE A 213 -18.15 -16.13 5.45
CA ILE A 213 -18.86 -17.41 5.28
C ILE A 213 -20.34 -17.10 5.11
N ASP A 214 -20.92 -17.48 3.98
CA ASP A 214 -22.34 -17.26 3.69
C ASP A 214 -23.25 -18.33 4.33
N LYS A 215 -24.57 -18.23 4.06
CA LYS A 215 -25.57 -19.14 4.62
C LYS A 215 -25.45 -20.58 4.08
N MET A 216 -24.80 -20.77 2.94
CA MET A 216 -24.55 -22.08 2.33
C MET A 216 -23.24 -22.71 2.82
N GLY A 217 -22.45 -21.97 3.60
CA GLY A 217 -21.14 -22.41 4.08
C GLY A 217 -20.01 -22.16 3.08
N HIS A 218 -20.26 -21.44 1.98
CA HIS A 218 -19.19 -21.05 1.08
C HIS A 218 -18.36 -19.93 1.69
N ILE A 219 -17.07 -19.93 1.38
CA ILE A 219 -16.09 -19.00 1.92
C ILE A 219 -15.59 -18.12 0.79
N ALA A 220 -15.44 -16.83 1.06
CA ALA A 220 -14.69 -15.93 0.20
C ALA A 220 -13.79 -15.04 1.05
N VAL A 221 -12.67 -14.62 0.45
CA VAL A 221 -11.76 -13.66 1.08
C VAL A 221 -11.42 -12.56 0.09
N GLY A 222 -11.18 -11.37 0.60
CA GLY A 222 -10.72 -10.25 -0.21
C GLY A 222 -9.90 -9.25 0.58
N THR A 223 -9.11 -8.46 -0.13
CA THR A 223 -8.24 -7.44 0.44
C THR A 223 -8.19 -6.25 -0.50
N SER A 224 -8.16 -5.04 0.06
CA SER A 224 -7.92 -3.79 -0.66
C SER A 224 -7.00 -2.88 0.17
N THR A 225 -6.03 -2.25 -0.50
CA THR A 225 -5.01 -1.43 0.16
C THR A 225 -4.40 -0.40 -0.79
N ASN A 226 -3.94 0.72 -0.23
CA ASN A 226 -3.03 1.62 -0.94
C ASN A 226 -1.56 1.19 -0.85
N GLY A 227 -1.25 0.22 -0.01
CA GLY A 227 0.11 -0.10 0.40
C GLY A 227 0.69 0.97 1.33
N ALA A 228 1.98 0.83 1.62
CA ALA A 228 2.63 1.69 2.61
C ALA A 228 2.75 3.15 2.13
N THR A 229 2.54 4.11 3.04
CA THR A 229 2.79 5.54 2.76
C THR A 229 4.26 5.76 2.37
N PHE A 230 4.49 6.49 1.27
CA PHE A 230 5.79 6.82 0.68
C PHE A 230 6.57 5.61 0.16
N LYS A 231 5.85 4.54 -0.22
CA LYS A 231 6.43 3.41 -0.93
C LYS A 231 7.15 3.84 -2.21
N ILE A 232 8.12 3.04 -2.63
CA ILE A 232 8.74 3.19 -3.95
C ILE A 232 7.64 2.90 -5.01
N PRO A 233 7.54 3.68 -6.10
CA PRO A 233 6.47 3.50 -7.08
C PRO A 233 6.55 2.11 -7.71
N GLY A 234 5.40 1.45 -7.83
CA GLY A 234 5.29 0.06 -8.30
C GLY A 234 5.44 -1.02 -7.23
N ARG A 235 5.64 -0.65 -5.96
CA ARG A 235 5.56 -1.56 -4.81
C ARG A 235 4.13 -1.95 -4.46
#